data_AF-A0A0J8GQS9-F1
#
_entry.id   AF-A0A0J8GQS9-F1
#
_cell.length_a   1.000
_cell.length_b   1.000
_cell.length_c   1.000
_cell.angle_alpha   90.00
_cell.angle_beta   90.00
_cell.angle_gamma   90.00
#
_symmetry.space_group_name_H-M   'P 1'
#
loop_
_entity.id
_entity.type
_entity.pdbx_description
1 polymer ?
#
loop_
_entity_poly.entity_id
_entity_poly.type
_entity_poly.pdbx_seq_one_letter_code
_entity_poly.pdbx_strand_id
1 'polypeptide(L)'
;MNNVSDIEKLIEDIWKEPIFSRITTKKLDTSFYSELSKQIPDKFIVIEEVFLRDELENIWESYQAHLSEYEIFPFLGTLGEAVICIGYGEINRGKVYYFDFDFGCFELEGDRLEDFFSKLNLSVPKV
;
A
#
# COMPACT_ATOMS: atom_id res chain seq x y z
N MET A 1 -14.53 14.86 -8.76
CA MET A 1 -14.16 14.85 -7.34
C MET A 1 -13.97 13.40 -6.98
N ASN A 2 -12.72 12.95 -6.87
CA ASN A 2 -12.42 11.61 -6.36
C ASN A 2 -12.74 11.66 -4.87
N ASN A 3 -13.82 10.99 -4.48
CA ASN A 3 -14.35 11.09 -3.13
C ASN A 3 -13.66 10.01 -2.29
N VAL A 4 -13.18 10.35 -1.09
CA VAL A 4 -12.55 9.41 -0.15
C VAL A 4 -13.43 8.15 0.05
N SER A 5 -14.75 8.31 -0.04
CA SER A 5 -15.70 7.18 -0.02
C SER A 5 -15.54 6.15 -1.15
N ASP A 6 -15.06 6.53 -2.34
CA ASP A 6 -14.79 5.56 -3.41
C ASP A 6 -13.49 4.80 -3.17
N ILE A 7 -12.52 5.45 -2.53
CA ILE A 7 -11.26 4.83 -2.10
C ILE A 7 -11.53 3.87 -0.96
N GLU A 8 -12.33 4.28 0.02
CA GLU A 8 -12.76 3.45 1.13
C GLU A 8 -13.32 2.11 0.65
N LYS A 9 -14.19 2.12 -0.37
CA LYS A 9 -14.74 0.90 -0.99
C LYS A 9 -13.68 0.02 -1.67
N LEU A 10 -12.59 0.60 -2.16
CA LEU A 10 -11.50 -0.17 -2.78
C LEU A 10 -10.70 -0.93 -1.74
N ILE A 11 -10.60 -0.41 -0.51
CA ILE A 11 -9.75 -0.97 0.54
C ILE A 11 -10.52 -1.54 1.73
N GLU A 12 -11.87 -1.56 1.69
CA GLU A 12 -12.69 -1.94 2.84
C GLU A 12 -12.39 -3.33 3.44
N ASP A 13 -11.90 -4.24 2.61
CA ASP A 13 -11.55 -5.60 3.01
C ASP A 13 -10.33 -5.63 3.94
N ILE A 14 -9.49 -4.59 3.95
CA ILE A 14 -8.31 -4.54 4.81
C ILE A 14 -8.65 -4.48 6.30
N TRP A 15 -9.82 -3.90 6.63
CA TRP A 15 -10.31 -3.79 7.99
C TRP A 15 -11.10 -5.03 8.44
N LYS A 16 -11.23 -6.05 7.59
CA LYS A 16 -11.92 -7.31 7.91
C LYS A 16 -10.93 -8.35 8.41
N GLU A 17 -11.34 -9.15 9.40
CA GLU A 17 -10.55 -10.31 9.83
C GLU A 17 -10.63 -11.46 8.80
N PRO A 18 -9.54 -12.24 8.58
CA PRO A 18 -8.27 -12.20 9.32
C PRO A 18 -7.22 -11.26 8.70
N ILE A 19 -7.57 -10.42 7.73
CA ILE A 19 -6.60 -9.57 7.00
C ILE A 19 -6.03 -8.52 7.96
N PHE A 20 -6.92 -7.78 8.63
CA PHE A 20 -6.56 -6.69 9.53
C PHE A 20 -5.50 -7.08 10.58
N SER A 21 -5.71 -8.17 11.32
CA SER A 21 -4.77 -8.61 12.35
C SER A 21 -3.49 -9.25 11.82
N ARG A 22 -3.47 -9.73 10.57
CA ARG A 22 -2.33 -10.45 10.01
C ARG A 22 -1.39 -9.56 9.23
N ILE A 23 -1.88 -8.51 8.60
CA ILE A 23 -1.10 -7.77 7.61
C ILE A 23 0.13 -7.07 8.19
N THR A 24 0.06 -6.58 9.43
CA THR A 24 1.22 -6.00 10.15
C THR A 24 2.26 -7.05 10.58
N THR A 25 1.96 -8.34 10.43
CA THR A 25 2.93 -9.44 10.66
C THR A 25 3.59 -9.90 9.36
N LYS A 26 3.22 -9.30 8.24
CA LYS A 26 3.67 -9.69 6.90
C LYS A 26 4.78 -8.79 6.40
N LYS A 27 5.48 -9.29 5.39
CA LYS A 27 6.49 -8.55 4.65
C LYS A 27 6.25 -8.71 3.16
N LEU A 28 6.51 -7.64 2.42
CA LEU A 28 6.56 -7.64 0.98
C LEU A 28 7.96 -8.07 0.54
N ASP A 29 8.07 -9.12 -0.26
CA ASP A 29 9.34 -9.50 -0.90
C ASP A 29 9.48 -8.73 -2.22
N THR A 30 10.48 -7.86 -2.30
CA THR A 30 10.64 -6.95 -3.45
C THR A 30 11.02 -7.70 -4.72
N SER A 31 11.55 -8.92 -4.62
CA SER A 31 11.92 -9.72 -5.80
C SER A 31 10.73 -10.13 -6.67
N PHE A 32 9.50 -10.02 -6.17
CA PHE A 32 8.28 -10.20 -6.98
C PHE A 32 7.98 -9.00 -7.90
N TYR A 33 8.65 -7.87 -7.70
CA TYR A 33 8.40 -6.62 -8.41
C TYR A 33 9.69 -6.14 -9.07
N SER A 34 9.75 -6.32 -10.39
CA SER A 34 11.02 -6.22 -11.13
C SER A 34 11.56 -4.79 -11.21
N GLU A 35 10.67 -3.80 -11.23
CA GLU A 35 11.07 -2.39 -11.21
C GLU A 35 11.50 -1.96 -9.81
N LEU A 36 10.69 -2.29 -8.80
CA LEU A 36 10.98 -1.96 -7.40
C LEU A 36 12.34 -2.53 -6.94
N SER A 37 12.57 -3.84 -7.17
CA SER A 37 13.81 -4.52 -6.74
C SER A 37 15.10 -4.01 -7.39
N LYS A 38 15.01 -3.26 -8.49
CA LYS A 38 16.19 -2.61 -9.12
C LYS A 38 16.49 -1.25 -8.52
N GLN A 39 15.49 -0.62 -7.91
CA GLN A 39 15.52 0.79 -7.51
C GLN A 39 15.76 0.94 -6.02
N ILE A 40 15.18 0.05 -5.20
CA ILE A 40 15.43 0.01 -3.76
C ILE A 40 16.37 -1.13 -3.38
N PRO A 41 17.29 -0.92 -2.41
CA PRO A 41 18.22 -1.96 -1.98
C PRO A 41 17.56 -3.02 -1.08
N ASP A 42 16.39 -2.71 -0.53
CA ASP A 42 15.67 -3.57 0.41
C ASP A 42 15.09 -4.80 -0.28
N LYS A 43 15.42 -5.97 0.27
CA LYS A 43 14.81 -7.24 -0.15
C LYS A 43 13.39 -7.41 0.39
N PHE A 44 13.14 -6.88 1.59
CA PHE A 44 11.87 -7.03 2.28
C PHE A 44 11.41 -5.69 2.82
N ILE A 45 10.17 -5.32 2.51
CA ILE A 45 9.50 -4.17 3.13
C ILE A 45 8.56 -4.70 4.20
N VAL A 46 8.71 -4.18 5.43
CA VAL A 46 7.87 -4.55 6.57
C VAL A 46 6.65 -3.63 6.60
N ILE A 47 5.47 -4.20 6.72
CA ILE A 47 4.24 -3.44 6.95
C ILE A 47 4.12 -3.20 8.44
N GLU A 48 4.12 -1.93 8.86
CA GLU A 48 4.08 -1.55 10.28
C GLU A 48 2.67 -1.21 10.74
N GLU A 49 1.88 -0.64 9.83
CA GLU A 49 0.59 -0.03 10.18
C GLU A 49 -0.46 -0.26 9.09
N VAL A 50 -1.70 -0.44 9.54
CA VAL A 50 -2.90 -0.34 8.69
C VAL A 50 -3.59 0.96 9.03
N PHE A 51 -3.74 1.83 8.04
CA PHE A 51 -4.47 3.07 8.22
C PHE A 51 -5.95 2.81 8.46
N LEU A 52 -6.51 3.41 9.50
CA LEU A 52 -7.88 3.16 9.92
C LEU A 52 -8.89 3.95 9.10
N ARG A 53 -10.12 3.44 9.05
CA ARG A 53 -11.21 4.01 8.26
C ARG A 53 -11.52 5.46 8.66
N ASP A 54 -11.45 5.78 9.95
CA ASP A 54 -11.70 7.10 10.51
C ASP A 54 -10.54 8.09 10.30
N GLU A 55 -9.39 7.61 9.80
CA GLU A 55 -8.20 8.42 9.53
C GLU A 55 -8.09 8.84 8.05
N LEU A 56 -8.92 8.28 7.16
CA LEU A 56 -8.76 8.43 5.71
C LEU A 56 -8.76 9.89 5.24
N GLU A 57 -9.59 10.76 5.83
CA GLU A 57 -9.58 12.18 5.47
C GLU A 57 -8.30 12.88 5.91
N ASN A 58 -7.80 12.60 7.13
CA ASN A 58 -6.54 13.16 7.61
C ASN A 58 -5.35 12.68 6.76
N ILE A 59 -5.37 11.41 6.35
CA ILE A 59 -4.37 10.83 5.45
C ILE A 59 -4.45 11.48 4.08
N TRP A 60 -5.66 11.68 3.54
CA TRP A 60 -5.85 12.39 2.29
C TRP A 60 -5.22 13.77 2.34
N GLU A 61 -5.55 14.57 3.35
CA GLU A 61 -4.99 15.93 3.53
C GLU A 61 -3.46 15.93 3.64
N SER A 62 -2.90 14.92 4.32
CA SER A 62 -1.45 14.82 4.55
C SER A 62 -0.67 14.44 3.29
N TYR A 63 -1.22 13.55 2.46
CA TYR A 63 -0.49 12.97 1.33
C TYR A 63 -0.91 13.51 -0.04
N GLN A 64 -2.04 14.22 -0.15
CA GLN A 64 -2.62 14.65 -1.44
C GLN A 64 -1.62 15.43 -2.30
N ALA A 65 -0.84 16.32 -1.70
CA ALA A 65 0.15 17.14 -2.42
C ALA A 65 1.24 16.29 -3.11
N HIS A 66 1.50 15.09 -2.62
CA HIS A 66 2.54 14.19 -3.10
C HIS A 66 1.99 13.07 -4.00
N LEU A 67 0.76 12.61 -3.73
CA LEU A 67 0.22 11.41 -4.37
C LEU A 67 -0.82 11.68 -5.46
N SER A 68 -1.35 12.90 -5.54
CA SER A 68 -2.40 13.25 -6.50
C SER A 68 -1.94 13.19 -7.96
N GLU A 69 -0.66 13.45 -8.24
CA GLU A 69 -0.10 13.33 -9.59
C GLU A 69 -0.09 11.88 -10.11
N TYR A 70 -0.04 10.90 -9.20
CA TYR A 70 -0.07 9.47 -9.52
C TYR A 70 -1.48 8.88 -9.48
N GLU A 71 -2.48 9.64 -9.03
CA GLU A 71 -3.83 9.15 -8.72
C GLU A 71 -3.81 7.94 -7.76
N ILE A 72 -2.99 7.98 -6.71
CA ILE A 72 -2.88 6.92 -5.69
C ILE A 72 -3.19 7.42 -4.28
N PHE A 73 -3.61 6.51 -3.40
CA PHE A 73 -3.93 6.80 -2.01
C PHE A 73 -3.28 5.78 -1.06
N PRO A 74 -2.63 6.19 0.03
CA PRO A 74 -1.89 5.28 0.89
C PRO A 74 -2.85 4.59 1.87
N PHE A 75 -2.67 3.29 2.08
CA PHE A 75 -3.53 2.49 2.96
C PHE A 75 -2.75 1.59 3.92
N LEU A 76 -1.43 1.45 3.74
CA LEU A 76 -0.52 0.82 4.69
C LEU A 76 0.72 1.68 4.89
N GLY A 77 1.14 1.80 6.15
CA GLY A 77 2.44 2.35 6.53
C GLY A 77 3.51 1.26 6.52
N THR A 78 4.70 1.59 6.04
CA THR A 78 5.87 0.71 6.07
C THR A 78 7.00 1.33 6.90
N LEU A 79 8.07 0.58 7.15
CA LEU A 79 9.25 1.12 7.83
C LEU A 79 9.98 2.12 6.91
N GLY A 80 10.33 3.29 7.45
CA GLY A 80 10.78 4.43 6.63
C GLY A 80 9.56 5.15 6.06
N GLU A 81 9.69 6.39 5.59
CA GLU A 81 8.56 7.25 5.19
C GLU A 81 7.78 6.75 3.94
N ALA A 82 7.90 5.47 3.61
CA ALA A 82 7.24 4.80 2.51
C ALA A 82 5.88 4.20 2.90
N VAL A 83 5.01 4.09 1.90
CA VAL A 83 3.62 3.64 2.04
C VAL A 83 3.22 2.72 0.89
N ILE A 84 2.31 1.79 1.17
CA ILE A 84 1.62 1.03 0.12
C ILE A 84 0.33 1.78 -0.22
N CYS A 85 0.12 2.00 -1.51
CA CYS A 85 -0.98 2.80 -2.04
C CYS A 85 -1.89 1.98 -2.96
N ILE A 86 -3.15 2.39 -3.02
CA ILE A 86 -4.16 1.91 -3.96
C ILE A 86 -4.40 3.01 -5.00
N GLY A 87 -4.43 2.63 -6.28
CA GLY A 87 -4.77 3.55 -7.36
C GLY A 87 -6.27 3.85 -7.38
N TYR A 88 -6.60 5.11 -7.64
CA TYR A 88 -7.94 5.60 -7.95
C TYR A 88 -7.96 6.22 -9.36
N GLY A 89 -9.08 6.87 -9.72
CA GLY A 89 -9.25 7.43 -11.06
C GLY A 89 -9.70 6.37 -12.07
N GLU A 90 -9.74 6.73 -13.35
CA GLU A 90 -10.20 5.80 -14.40
C GLU A 90 -9.14 4.78 -14.81
N ILE A 91 -7.86 5.18 -14.79
CA ILE A 91 -6.74 4.39 -15.32
C ILE A 91 -6.15 3.48 -14.25
N ASN A 92 -5.95 4.00 -13.03
CA ASN A 92 -5.19 3.32 -11.98
C ASN A 92 -6.08 2.54 -10.99
N ARG A 93 -7.40 2.56 -11.18
CA ARG A 93 -8.36 2.03 -10.20
C ARG A 93 -8.04 0.61 -9.72
N GLY A 94 -7.78 0.48 -8.42
CA GLY A 94 -7.60 -0.79 -7.74
C GLY A 94 -6.24 -1.46 -7.93
N LYS A 95 -5.30 -0.82 -8.65
CA LYS A 95 -3.91 -1.27 -8.74
C LYS A 95 -3.14 -0.90 -7.48
N VAL A 96 -2.16 -1.71 -7.09
CA VAL A 96 -1.33 -1.47 -5.90
C VAL A 96 0.02 -0.87 -6.29
N TYR A 97 0.48 0.08 -5.47
CA TYR A 97 1.73 0.80 -5.65
C TYR A 97 2.54 0.83 -4.35
N TYR A 98 3.84 0.91 -4.48
CA TYR A 98 4.74 1.33 -3.41
C TYR A 98 5.16 2.78 -3.69
N PHE A 99 5.10 3.63 -2.67
CA PHE A 99 5.57 5.00 -2.76
C PHE A 99 6.55 5.27 -1.63
N ASP A 100 7.65 5.92 -1.98
CA ASP A 100 8.69 6.37 -1.06
C ASP A 100 9.10 7.80 -1.46
N PHE A 101 9.35 8.67 -0.49
CA PHE A 101 9.67 10.07 -0.78
C PHE A 101 11.04 10.26 -1.46
N ASP A 102 11.98 9.33 -1.25
CA ASP A 102 13.31 9.36 -1.86
C ASP A 102 13.33 8.66 -3.21
N PHE A 103 12.61 7.54 -3.35
CA PHE A 103 12.65 6.71 -4.56
C PHE A 103 11.50 6.95 -5.55
N GLY A 104 10.38 7.53 -5.10
CA GLY A 104 9.20 7.82 -5.90
C GLY A 104 8.15 6.71 -5.91
N CYS A 105 7.34 6.66 -6.97
CA CYS A 105 6.19 5.77 -7.11
C CYS A 105 6.51 4.56 -8.02
N PHE A 106 6.19 3.36 -7.54
CA PHE A 106 6.39 2.10 -8.24
C PHE A 106 5.09 1.28 -8.26
N GLU A 107 4.58 0.97 -9.47
CA GLU A 107 3.48 0.02 -9.65
C GLU A 107 3.94 -1.40 -9.28
N LEU A 108 3.16 -2.11 -8.46
CA LEU A 108 3.46 -3.47 -8.04
C LEU A 108 3.02 -4.50 -9.10
N GLU A 109 3.60 -4.41 -10.30
CA GLU A 109 3.38 -5.34 -11.43
C GLU A 109 1.91 -5.55 -11.81
N GLY A 110 1.08 -4.50 -11.65
CA GLY A 110 -0.35 -4.55 -11.95
C GLY A 110 -1.19 -5.29 -10.92
N ASP A 111 -0.63 -5.60 -9.75
CA ASP A 111 -1.35 -6.28 -8.67
C ASP A 111 -2.60 -5.53 -8.26
N ARG A 112 -3.66 -6.30 -8.01
CA ARG A 112 -4.80 -5.88 -7.19
C ARG A 112 -4.60 -6.33 -5.75
N LEU A 113 -5.49 -5.94 -4.85
CA LEU A 113 -5.40 -6.30 -3.43
C LEU A 113 -5.29 -7.82 -3.21
N GLU A 114 -6.06 -8.63 -3.93
CA GLU A 114 -5.99 -10.09 -3.81
C GLU A 114 -4.61 -10.65 -4.20
N ASP A 115 -4.07 -10.18 -5.33
CA ASP A 115 -2.74 -10.58 -5.82
C ASP A 115 -1.66 -10.15 -4.81
N PHE A 116 -1.71 -8.89 -4.38
CA PHE A 116 -0.80 -8.30 -3.40
C PHE A 116 -0.81 -9.11 -2.09
N PHE A 117 -1.99 -9.38 -1.52
CA PHE A 117 -2.11 -10.15 -0.28
C PHE A 117 -1.64 -11.60 -0.43
N SER A 118 -1.79 -12.20 -1.61
CA SER A 118 -1.30 -13.56 -1.88
C SER A 118 0.24 -13.65 -1.87
N LYS A 119 0.93 -12.57 -2.28
CA LYS A 119 2.40 -12.46 -2.30
C LYS A 119 3.00 -12.03 -0.97
N LEU A 120 2.19 -11.56 -0.03
CA LEU A 120 2.66 -11.21 1.31
C LEU A 120 3.13 -12.46 2.07
N ASN A 121 4.44 -12.53 2.28
CA ASN A 121 5.07 -13.65 2.97
C ASN A 121 4.86 -13.55 4.49
N LEU A 122 4.69 -14.71 5.14
CA LEU A 122 4.75 -14.84 6.61
C LEU A 122 6.21 -14.93 7.05
N SER A 123 6.64 -14.10 8.00
CA SER A 123 7.84 -14.35 8.83
C SER A 123 7.86 -13.33 9.99
N VAL A 124 7.85 -13.65 11.30
CA VAL A 124 8.29 -14.78 12.15
C VAL A 124 7.44 -14.76 13.46
N PRO A 125 7.34 -15.85 14.25
CA PRO A 125 6.59 -15.87 15.52
C PRO A 125 7.03 -14.77 16.48
N LYS A 126 6.07 -14.20 17.23
CA LYS A 126 6.37 -13.36 18.40
C LYS A 126 7.25 -14.19 19.35
N VAL A 127 8.48 -13.69 19.59
CA VAL A 127 9.35 -14.16 20.67
C VAL A 127 8.71 -13.82 22.00
#